data_AF-E7N8C0-F1
#
_entry.id   AF-E7N8C0-F1
#
_cell.length_a   1.000
_cell.length_b   1.000
_cell.length_c   1.000
_cell.angle_alpha   90.00
_cell.angle_beta   90.00
_cell.angle_gamma   90.00
#
_symmetry.space_group_name_H-M   'P 1'
#
loop_
_entity.id
_entity.type
_entity.pdbx_description
1 polymer ?
#
loop_
_entity_poly.entity_id
_entity_poly.type
_entity_poly.pdbx_seq_one_letter_code
_entity_poly.pdbx_strand_id
1 'polypeptide(L)'
;MVQQSAPPGIWDEDPDGASILLATGRARHDLLVIAEPAFLRDLDQAWGRPSARVRLSFLPGVQAPGAPGQEDALMSYERGGLGVLVARGRTSMYEGEAARSATALARIASGARLRAALL
;
A
#
# COMPACT_ATOMS: atom_id res chain seq x y z
N MET A 1 21.20 -13.44 19.87
CA MET A 1 19.95 -13.07 20.57
C MET A 1 18.90 -12.81 19.50
N VAL A 2 17.95 -13.73 19.32
CA VAL A 2 16.78 -13.43 18.47
C VAL A 2 15.89 -12.53 19.32
N GLN A 3 15.87 -11.23 19.03
CA GLN A 3 14.92 -10.33 19.70
C GLN A 3 13.52 -10.80 19.30
N GLN A 4 12.78 -11.31 20.28
CA GLN A 4 11.34 -11.53 20.12
C GLN A 4 10.69 -10.16 19.98
N SER A 5 10.12 -9.90 18.80
CA SER A 5 9.34 -8.69 18.54
C SER A 5 8.17 -8.61 19.52
N ALA A 6 7.96 -7.44 20.11
CA ALA A 6 6.82 -7.17 20.98
C ALA A 6 5.49 -7.52 20.25
N PRO A 7 4.46 -7.96 20.98
CA PRO A 7 3.14 -8.16 20.39
C PRO A 7 2.67 -6.85 19.73
N PRO A 8 2.10 -6.94 18.51
CA PRO A 8 1.68 -5.75 17.76
C PRO A 8 0.69 -4.93 18.58
N GLY A 9 0.86 -3.60 18.58
CA GLY A 9 -0.09 -2.67 19.16
C GLY A 9 -1.40 -2.65 18.36
N ILE A 10 -2.47 -2.14 18.98
CA ILE A 10 -3.81 -2.02 18.36
C ILE A 10 -3.78 -1.20 17.04
N TRP A 11 -2.75 -0.36 16.85
CA TRP A 11 -2.53 0.46 15.66
C TRP A 11 -1.56 -0.16 14.62
N ASP A 12 -1.05 -1.37 14.87
CA ASP A 12 -0.16 -2.08 13.93
C ASP A 12 -0.92 -2.97 12.94
N GLU A 13 -2.24 -3.13 13.12
CA GLU A 13 -3.08 -3.98 12.31
C GLU A 13 -4.34 -3.24 11.84
N ASP A 14 -4.81 -3.59 10.65
CA ASP A 14 -6.10 -3.15 10.10
C ASP A 14 -6.73 -4.33 9.34
N PRO A 15 -7.33 -5.29 10.08
CA PRO A 15 -7.82 -6.55 9.50
C PRO A 15 -9.01 -6.35 8.56
N ASP A 16 -9.76 -5.25 8.71
CA ASP A 16 -10.91 -4.92 7.87
C ASP A 16 -10.54 -4.01 6.69
N GLY A 17 -9.29 -3.54 6.63
CA GLY A 17 -8.82 -2.59 5.62
C GLY A 17 -9.53 -1.23 5.68
N ALA A 18 -10.09 -0.86 6.84
CA ALA A 18 -10.86 0.37 7.02
C ALA A 18 -10.00 1.63 6.80
N SER A 19 -8.69 1.55 7.08
CA SER A 19 -7.74 2.63 6.83
C SER A 19 -7.66 3.00 5.35
N ILE A 20 -7.82 2.05 4.42
CA ILE A 20 -7.82 2.33 2.98
C ILE A 20 -9.03 3.17 2.60
N LEU A 21 -10.22 2.83 3.10
CA LEU A 21 -11.43 3.65 2.91
C LEU A 21 -11.23 5.05 3.47
N LEU A 22 -10.75 5.18 4.71
CA LEU A 22 -10.55 6.47 5.37
C LEU A 22 -9.52 7.33 4.64
N ALA A 23 -8.42 6.71 4.19
CA ALA A 23 -7.34 7.41 3.52
C ALA A 23 -7.73 7.86 2.11
N THR A 24 -8.46 7.04 1.37
CA THR A 24 -8.77 7.31 -0.04
C THR A 24 -10.16 7.94 -0.26
N GLY A 25 -11.03 7.90 0.74
CA GLY A 25 -12.43 8.33 0.64
C GLY A 25 -13.32 7.41 -0.19
N ARG A 26 -12.83 6.24 -0.63
CA ARG A 26 -13.56 5.31 -1.50
C ARG A 26 -13.87 4.02 -0.76
N ALA A 27 -15.15 3.63 -0.77
CA ALA A 27 -15.64 2.44 -0.07
C ALA A 27 -15.19 1.10 -0.69
N ARG A 28 -14.70 1.13 -1.93
CA ARG A 28 -14.30 -0.09 -2.63
C ARG A 28 -13.14 0.14 -3.58
N HIS A 29 -12.13 -0.73 -3.44
CA HIS A 29 -11.06 -0.93 -4.40
C HIS A 29 -11.06 -2.40 -4.82
N ASP A 30 -10.80 -2.63 -6.10
CA ASP A 30 -10.87 -3.95 -6.73
C ASP A 30 -9.47 -4.54 -6.96
N LEU A 31 -8.47 -3.69 -7.19
CA LEU A 31 -7.11 -4.08 -7.58
C LEU A 31 -6.06 -3.31 -6.79
N LEU A 32 -5.01 -4.00 -6.36
CA LEU A 32 -3.78 -3.41 -5.86
C LEU A 32 -2.66 -3.68 -6.87
N VAL A 33 -1.95 -2.64 -7.26
CA VAL A 33 -0.77 -2.69 -8.10
C VAL A 33 0.41 -2.28 -7.27
N ILE A 34 1.39 -3.17 -7.14
CA ILE A 34 2.73 -2.87 -6.64
C ILE A 34 3.65 -3.14 -7.82
N ALA A 35 4.44 -2.15 -8.22
CA ALA A 35 5.36 -2.30 -9.33
C ALA A 35 6.61 -1.47 -9.11
N GLU A 36 7.67 -1.80 -9.83
CA GLU A 36 8.90 -1.00 -9.79
C GLU A 36 8.64 0.44 -10.24
N PRO A 37 9.28 1.44 -9.63
CA PRO A 37 9.07 2.86 -9.94
C PRO A 37 9.20 3.17 -11.43
N ALA A 38 10.08 2.46 -12.15
CA ALA A 38 10.27 2.61 -13.59
C ALA A 38 9.00 2.37 -14.41
N PHE A 39 8.13 1.45 -14.00
CA PHE A 39 6.86 1.16 -14.69
C PHE A 39 5.74 2.16 -14.35
N LEU A 40 5.91 2.96 -13.31
CA LEU A 40 4.88 3.84 -12.77
C LEU A 40 5.10 5.32 -13.11
N ARG A 41 6.24 5.68 -13.71
CA ARG A 41 6.64 7.07 -13.98
C ARG A 41 5.60 7.86 -14.77
N ASP A 42 5.08 7.26 -15.85
CA ASP A 42 4.17 7.94 -16.78
C ASP A 42 2.69 7.65 -16.49
N LEU A 43 2.41 6.99 -15.35
CA LEU A 43 1.06 6.55 -15.03
C LEU A 43 0.08 7.73 -14.93
N ASP A 44 0.47 8.83 -14.28
CA ASP A 44 -0.39 10.01 -14.16
C ASP A 44 -0.66 10.67 -15.51
N GLN A 45 0.29 10.60 -16.45
CA GLN A 45 0.09 11.11 -17.79
C GLN A 45 -0.89 10.23 -18.58
N ALA A 46 -0.74 8.90 -18.49
CA ALA A 46 -1.61 7.96 -19.17
C ALA A 46 -3.01 7.84 -18.52
N TRP A 47 -3.09 8.04 -17.21
CA TRP A 47 -4.31 7.82 -16.41
C TRP A 47 -4.99 9.07 -15.89
N GLY A 48 -4.34 10.22 -16.05
CA GLY A 48 -4.78 11.46 -15.43
C GLY A 48 -4.44 11.48 -13.94
N ARG A 49 -4.90 12.53 -13.26
CA ARG A 49 -4.65 12.73 -11.85
C ARG A 49 -5.36 11.66 -11.01
N PRO A 50 -4.71 11.06 -9.99
CA PRO A 50 -5.37 10.13 -9.09
C PRO A 50 -6.47 10.83 -8.30
N SER A 51 -7.53 10.08 -7.97
CA SER A 51 -8.64 10.54 -7.14
C SER A 51 -8.20 10.80 -5.70
N ALA A 52 -7.21 10.04 -5.20
CA ALA A 52 -6.58 10.27 -3.92
C ALA A 52 -5.09 9.89 -3.97
N ARG A 53 -4.27 10.60 -3.19
CA ARG A 53 -2.87 10.25 -2.92
C ARG A 53 -2.64 10.34 -1.43
N VAL A 54 -2.21 9.25 -0.82
CA VAL A 54 -1.92 9.15 0.61
C VAL A 54 -0.56 8.54 0.85
N ARG A 55 0.01 8.74 2.03
CA ARG A 55 1.27 8.10 2.42
C ARG A 55 1.04 6.62 2.72
N LEU A 56 1.98 5.76 2.32
CA LEU A 56 1.98 4.35 2.72
C LEU A 56 2.18 4.24 4.23
N SER A 57 3.08 5.04 4.79
CA SER A 57 3.38 5.12 6.23
C SER A 57 2.24 5.63 7.11
N PHE A 58 1.14 6.07 6.51
CA PHE A 58 -0.10 6.39 7.22
C PHE A 58 -0.99 5.18 7.46
N LEU A 59 -0.73 4.08 6.77
CA LEU A 59 -1.48 2.85 6.95
C LEU A 59 -0.90 2.07 8.15
N PRO A 60 -1.76 1.51 9.01
CA PRO A 60 -1.36 0.70 10.17
C PRO A 60 -0.30 -0.36 9.84
N GLY A 61 0.83 -0.35 10.55
CA GLY A 61 1.90 -1.33 10.38
C GLY A 61 2.69 -1.24 9.06
N VAL A 62 2.38 -0.31 8.16
CA VAL A 62 3.14 -0.07 6.93
C VAL A 62 4.24 0.95 7.21
N GLN A 63 5.49 0.58 6.92
CA GLN A 63 6.62 1.52 7.04
C GLN A 63 6.82 2.33 5.77
N ALA A 64 7.43 3.51 5.90
CA ALA A 64 7.83 4.31 4.74
C ALA A 64 8.91 3.55 3.94
N PRO A 65 8.76 3.37 2.62
CA PRO A 65 9.82 2.82 1.78
C PRO A 65 11.08 3.69 1.84
N GLY A 66 12.25 3.08 2.07
CA GLY A 66 13.54 3.75 2.16
C GLY A 66 14.45 3.52 0.95
N ALA A 67 14.18 2.48 0.15
CA ALA A 67 15.00 2.17 -1.02
C ALA A 67 14.95 3.28 -2.09
N PRO A 68 16.05 3.54 -2.83
CA PRO A 68 16.11 4.60 -3.83
C PRO A 68 15.01 4.52 -4.89
N GLY A 69 14.33 5.64 -5.13
CA GLY A 69 13.26 5.74 -6.12
C GLY A 69 11.91 5.21 -5.67
N GLN A 70 11.81 4.57 -4.50
CA GLN A 70 10.53 4.23 -3.89
C GLN A 70 9.90 5.49 -3.29
N GLU A 71 8.59 5.66 -3.47
CA GLU A 71 7.83 6.75 -2.86
C GLU A 71 7.00 6.23 -1.68
N ASP A 72 6.92 7.01 -0.60
CA ASP A 72 5.92 6.83 0.45
C ASP A 72 4.53 7.27 -0.03
N ALA A 73 3.98 6.56 -1.01
CA ALA A 73 2.76 6.94 -1.69
C ALA A 73 1.90 5.75 -2.17
N LEU A 74 0.63 5.82 -1.81
CA LEU A 74 -0.45 5.01 -2.33
C LEU A 74 -1.42 5.92 -3.09
N MET A 75 -1.67 5.59 -4.36
CA MET A 75 -2.55 6.35 -5.24
C MET A 75 -3.83 5.55 -5.49
N SER A 76 -4.97 6.23 -5.49
CA SER A 76 -6.26 5.66 -5.87
C SER A 76 -6.68 6.22 -7.21
N TYR A 77 -6.94 5.34 -8.18
CA TYR A 77 -7.52 5.67 -9.48
C TYR A 77 -8.86 4.97 -9.66
N GLU A 78 -9.61 5.43 -10.65
CA GLU A 78 -10.73 4.68 -11.20
C GLU A 78 -10.46 4.39 -12.68
N ARG A 79 -10.56 3.11 -13.08
CA ARG A 79 -10.42 2.70 -14.47
C ARG A 79 -11.45 1.64 -14.83
N GLY A 80 -12.23 1.89 -15.88
CA GLY A 80 -13.25 0.94 -16.34
C GLY A 80 -14.26 0.55 -15.25
N GLY A 81 -14.59 1.47 -14.33
CA GLY A 81 -15.47 1.22 -13.18
C GLY A 81 -14.82 0.48 -12.00
N LEU A 82 -13.53 0.16 -12.08
CA LEU A 82 -12.78 -0.50 -11.00
C LEU A 82 -11.98 0.53 -10.18
N GLY A 83 -11.99 0.39 -8.86
CA GLY A 83 -11.09 1.12 -7.99
C GLY A 83 -9.71 0.48 -7.99
N VAL A 84 -8.68 1.21 -8.44
CA VAL A 84 -7.31 0.68 -8.54
C VAL A 84 -6.41 1.43 -7.56
N LEU A 85 -5.82 0.70 -6.63
CA LEU A 85 -4.77 1.18 -5.76
C LEU A 85 -3.41 0.92 -6.42
N VAL A 86 -2.55 1.92 -6.44
CA VAL A 86 -1.19 1.81 -6.98
C VAL A 86 -0.23 2.28 -5.91
N ALA A 87 0.58 1.35 -5.38
CA ALA A 87 1.67 1.67 -4.49
C ALA A 87 2.88 2.08 -5.34
N ARG A 88 3.35 3.33 -5.16
CA ARG A 88 4.58 3.85 -5.78
C ARG A 88 5.84 3.54 -4.97
N GLY A 89 5.68 2.79 -3.91
CA GLY A 89 6.76 2.29 -3.10
C GLY A 89 6.43 0.95 -2.49
N ARG A 90 7.46 0.21 -2.12
CA ARG A 90 7.36 -1.03 -1.36
C ARG A 90 8.46 -1.07 -0.32
N THR A 91 8.12 -1.60 0.86
CA THR A 91 9.10 -1.96 1.87
C THR A 91 9.58 -3.39 1.63
N SER A 92 10.89 -3.59 1.71
CA SER A 92 11.54 -4.87 1.48
C SER A 92 12.32 -5.32 2.70
N MET A 93 12.46 -6.64 2.86
CA MET A 93 13.22 -7.23 3.97
C MET A 93 14.70 -6.84 3.96
N TYR A 94 15.27 -6.49 2.81
CA TYR A 94 16.66 -6.04 2.74
C TYR A 94 16.87 -4.64 3.35
N GLU A 95 15.80 -3.89 3.60
CA GLU A 95 15.85 -2.58 4.27
C GLU A 95 16.03 -2.73 5.79
N GLY A 96 16.21 -3.95 6.29
CA GLY A 96 16.33 -4.26 7.73
C GLY A 96 14.97 -4.51 8.40
N GLU A 97 13.90 -4.51 7.61
CA GLU A 97 12.52 -4.61 8.07
C GLU A 97 12.08 -6.05 8.32
N ALA A 98 11.26 -6.23 9.37
CA ALA A 98 10.64 -7.53 9.64
C ALA A 98 9.69 -7.93 8.51
N ALA A 99 9.59 -9.24 8.22
CA ALA A 99 8.65 -9.79 7.22
C ALA A 99 7.21 -9.25 7.39
N ARG A 100 6.83 -9.01 8.64
CA ARG A 100 5.53 -8.44 9.02
C ARG A 100 5.32 -7.03 8.45
N SER A 101 6.34 -6.17 8.48
CA SER A 101 6.33 -4.80 7.93
C SER A 101 6.23 -4.83 6.40
N ALA A 102 7.08 -5.63 5.74
CA ALA A 102 7.08 -5.78 4.28
C ALA A 102 5.75 -6.29 3.69
N THR A 103 4.97 -7.02 4.47
CA THR A 103 3.67 -7.59 4.04
C THR A 103 2.45 -6.85 4.60
N ALA A 104 2.65 -5.77 5.37
CA ALA A 104 1.55 -5.07 6.03
C ALA A 104 0.52 -4.52 5.04
N LEU A 105 0.98 -3.86 3.96
CA LEU A 105 0.09 -3.34 2.92
C LEU A 105 -0.78 -4.44 2.31
N ALA A 106 -0.18 -5.59 2.01
CA ALA A 106 -0.90 -6.73 1.42
C ALA A 106 -1.97 -7.29 2.38
N ARG A 107 -1.69 -7.32 3.70
CA ARG A 107 -2.67 -7.76 4.70
C ARG A 107 -3.85 -6.80 4.82
N ILE A 108 -3.58 -5.49 4.86
CA ILE A 108 -4.63 -4.46 4.89
C ILE A 108 -5.48 -4.54 3.62
N ALA A 109 -4.84 -4.65 2.45
CA ALA A 109 -5.53 -4.79 1.18
C ALA A 109 -6.41 -6.06 1.13
N SER A 110 -5.95 -7.17 1.72
CA SER A 110 -6.77 -8.38 1.85
C SER A 110 -8.00 -8.14 2.73
N GLY A 111 -7.88 -7.37 3.81
CA GLY A 111 -8.98 -6.96 4.67
C GLY A 111 -10.01 -6.10 3.94
N ALA A 112 -9.54 -5.18 3.10
CA ALA A 112 -10.36 -4.29 2.25
C ALA A 112 -11.09 -5.03 1.10
N ARG A 113 -11.02 -6.36 1.03
CA ARG A 113 -11.72 -7.21 0.06
C ARG A 113 -11.38 -6.90 -1.40
N LEU A 114 -10.12 -6.55 -1.66
CA LEU A 114 -9.62 -6.47 -3.02
C LEU A 114 -9.76 -7.81 -3.75
N ARG A 115 -10.04 -7.76 -5.05
CA ARG A 115 -10.32 -8.94 -5.87
C ARG A 115 -9.06 -9.56 -6.45
N ALA A 116 -8.03 -8.74 -6.64
CA ALA A 116 -6.74 -9.17 -7.20
C ALA A 116 -5.61 -8.24 -6.77
N ALA A 117 -4.39 -8.73 -6.90
CA ALA A 117 -3.17 -7.94 -6.80
C ALA A 117 -2.25 -8.24 -8.00
N LEU A 118 -1.61 -7.20 -8.52
CA LEU A 118 -0.52 -7.28 -9.49
C LEU A 118 0.76 -6.83 -8.77
N LEU A 119 1.80 -7.66 -8.83
CA LEU A 119 3.05 -7.51 -8.09
C LEU A 119 4.27 -7.51 -9.02
#